data_AF-A0A7Y3U073-F1
#
_entry.id   AF-A0A7Y3U073-F1
#
_cell.length_a   1.000
_cell.length_b   1.000
_cell.length_c   1.000
_cell.angle_alpha   90.00
_cell.angle_beta   90.00
_cell.angle_gamma   90.00
#
_symmetry.space_group_name_H-M   'P 1'
#
loop_
_entity.id
_entity.type
_entity.pdbx_description
1 polymer ?
#
loop_
_entity_poly.entity_id
_entity_poly.type
_entity_poly.pdbx_seq_one_letter_code
_entity_poly.pdbx_strand_id
1 'polypeptide(L)'
;MKSYVVSPLRDTGKNDISAKKSRWLMSLSWHSSERKISQATEASDIQQWLDLQADRLVSAHTHLHLIEGIALWEQEGQYLPIALWPSQADGVGLLDVANQSLEAAQGVAVAIGNDIGVGYPIVDRSPGSEGHVLGAVAFYIAYRSTQASNQRYLTTFLYHLEDSVSGLELECLSSEALKAHISTQQQSDFFRF
;
A
#
# COMPACT_ATOMS: atom_id res chain seq x y z
N MET A 1 -2.80 -22.54 -9.31
CA MET A 1 -3.58 -21.65 -10.21
C MET A 1 -4.56 -20.92 -9.31
N LYS A 2 -4.24 -19.68 -8.87
CA LYS A 2 -5.12 -18.90 -7.98
C LYS A 2 -6.11 -18.09 -8.83
N SER A 3 -7.35 -18.00 -8.36
CA SER A 3 -8.49 -17.38 -9.06
C SER A 3 -8.81 -16.03 -8.42
N TYR A 4 -9.09 -15.02 -9.24
CA TYR A 4 -9.52 -13.68 -8.81
C TYR A 4 -11.05 -13.63 -8.68
N VAL A 5 -11.57 -12.83 -7.74
CA VAL A 5 -12.99 -12.75 -7.37
C VAL A 5 -13.48 -11.30 -7.53
N VAL A 6 -14.74 -11.13 -7.98
CA VAL A 6 -15.40 -9.82 -8.20
C VAL A 6 -16.68 -9.78 -7.35
N SER A 7 -16.94 -8.71 -6.58
CA SER A 7 -18.21 -8.50 -5.88
C SER A 7 -18.56 -7.02 -5.64
N PRO A 8 -19.85 -6.64 -5.46
CA PRO A 8 -20.32 -5.25 -5.45
C PRO A 8 -20.71 -4.70 -4.06
N LEU A 9 -20.46 -3.39 -3.88
CA LEU A 9 -20.58 -2.57 -2.66
C LEU A 9 -22.03 -2.36 -2.13
N ARG A 10 -22.17 -2.24 -0.81
CA ARG A 10 -23.34 -1.63 -0.13
C ARG A 10 -22.96 -0.60 0.93
N ASP A 11 -23.76 0.46 0.91
CA ASP A 11 -23.72 1.74 1.62
C ASP A 11 -23.97 1.64 3.15
N THR A 12 -23.32 2.48 3.96
CA THR A 12 -23.55 2.55 5.43
C THR A 12 -23.87 3.97 5.90
N GLY A 13 -24.97 4.07 6.65
CA GLY A 13 -25.49 5.31 7.23
C GLY A 13 -24.80 5.75 8.52
N LYS A 14 -24.71 7.08 8.66
CA LYS A 14 -24.24 7.87 9.81
C LYS A 14 -24.99 7.57 11.12
N ASN A 15 -24.31 7.77 12.25
CA ASN A 15 -24.90 8.42 13.43
C ASN A 15 -23.85 9.02 14.38
N ASP A 16 -24.06 10.31 14.70
CA ASP A 16 -23.44 11.14 15.74
C ASP A 16 -23.81 10.69 17.16
N ILE A 17 -22.87 10.72 18.11
CA ILE A 17 -23.18 11.10 19.51
C ILE A 17 -22.01 11.90 20.12
N SER A 18 -22.39 13.07 20.64
CA SER A 18 -21.58 14.10 21.29
C SER A 18 -21.22 13.82 22.76
N ALA A 19 -20.06 14.35 23.14
CA ALA A 19 -19.64 14.87 24.44
C ALA A 19 -19.52 13.94 25.67
N LYS A 20 -18.28 13.83 26.19
CA LYS A 20 -17.91 14.28 27.56
C LYS A 20 -16.41 14.11 27.86
N LYS A 21 -15.92 15.02 28.70
CA LYS A 21 -14.74 14.91 29.60
C LYS A 21 -13.36 15.26 29.03
N SER A 22 -13.13 16.56 28.93
CA SER A 22 -11.83 17.20 29.14
C SER A 22 -11.31 16.93 30.56
N ARG A 23 -10.32 16.04 30.73
CA ARG A 23 -9.35 16.06 31.85
C ARG A 23 -8.22 15.02 31.64
N TRP A 24 -7.47 15.07 30.53
CA TRP A 24 -6.18 14.37 30.35
C TRP A 24 -5.44 15.00 29.15
N LEU A 25 -4.60 16.03 29.35
CA LEU A 25 -3.97 16.74 28.22
C LEU A 25 -2.45 17.02 28.37
N MET A 26 -1.70 16.19 29.11
CA MET A 26 -0.23 16.31 29.10
C MET A 26 0.57 15.01 28.91
N SER A 27 -0.06 13.90 28.52
CA SER A 27 0.66 12.65 28.20
C SER A 27 0.45 12.14 26.77
N LEU A 28 -0.27 12.88 25.91
CA LEU A 28 -0.62 12.45 24.55
C LEU A 28 0.21 13.13 23.44
N SER A 29 1.00 14.16 23.77
CA SER A 29 1.77 14.91 22.76
C SER A 29 3.05 14.21 22.30
N TRP A 30 3.63 13.34 23.14
CA TRP A 30 4.84 12.59 22.79
C TRP A 30 4.54 11.45 21.80
N HIS A 31 3.59 10.57 22.10
CA HIS A 31 3.21 9.48 21.19
C HIS A 31 2.60 9.99 19.88
N SER A 32 1.91 11.14 19.89
CA SER A 32 1.40 11.75 18.65
C SER A 32 2.53 12.29 17.76
N SER A 33 3.60 12.82 18.35
CA SER A 33 4.74 13.33 17.59
C SER A 33 5.58 12.21 17.00
N GLU A 34 5.82 11.13 17.75
CA GLU A 34 6.55 9.94 17.28
C GLU A 34 5.79 9.20 16.17
N ARG A 35 4.45 9.07 16.28
CA ARG A 35 3.62 8.51 15.20
C ARG A 35 3.64 9.37 13.95
N LYS A 36 3.51 10.69 14.08
CA LYS A 36 3.53 11.61 12.93
C LYS A 36 4.87 11.61 12.20
N ILE A 37 5.98 11.54 12.93
CA ILE A 37 7.32 11.46 12.34
C ILE A 37 7.49 10.10 11.66
N SER A 38 7.05 9.00 12.29
CA SER A 38 7.13 7.66 11.70
C SER A 38 6.28 7.54 10.43
N GLN A 39 5.07 8.12 10.40
CA GLN A 39 4.19 8.15 9.24
C GLN A 39 4.73 9.02 8.11
N ALA A 40 5.35 10.16 8.44
CA ALA A 40 5.95 11.04 7.43
C ALA A 40 7.15 10.36 6.75
N THR A 41 7.99 9.65 7.52
CA THR A 41 9.10 8.85 6.97
C THR A 41 8.60 7.68 6.14
N GLU A 42 7.58 6.97 6.61
CA GLU A 42 6.96 5.86 5.86
C GLU A 42 6.35 6.34 4.53
N ALA A 43 5.62 7.46 4.53
CA ALA A 43 5.08 8.03 3.30
C ALA A 43 6.18 8.43 2.31
N SER A 44 7.30 9.02 2.78
CA SER A 44 8.42 9.37 1.89
C SER A 44 9.13 8.13 1.33
N ASP A 45 9.31 7.09 2.14
CA ASP A 45 9.95 5.85 1.73
C ASP A 45 9.09 5.10 0.70
N ILE A 46 7.78 5.05 0.92
CA ILE A 46 6.82 4.43 0.00
C ILE A 46 6.70 5.24 -1.30
N GLN A 47 6.72 6.58 -1.24
CA GLN A 47 6.75 7.41 -2.45
C GLN A 47 8.02 7.16 -3.26
N GLN A 48 9.19 7.13 -2.61
CA GLN A 48 10.45 6.84 -3.29
C GLN A 48 10.44 5.44 -3.91
N TRP A 49 9.93 4.44 -3.19
CA TRP A 49 9.76 3.09 -3.72
C TRP A 49 8.85 3.11 -4.96
N LEU A 50 7.71 3.80 -4.90
CA LEU A 50 6.74 3.87 -5.99
C LEU A 50 7.34 4.51 -7.24
N ASP A 51 8.07 5.62 -7.09
CA ASP A 51 8.78 6.29 -8.18
C ASP A 51 9.79 5.34 -8.84
N LEU A 52 10.62 4.68 -8.04
CA LEU A 52 11.64 3.73 -8.53
C LEU A 52 11.02 2.54 -9.24
N GLN A 53 9.93 1.97 -8.70
CA GLN A 53 9.28 0.83 -9.34
C GLN A 53 8.58 1.24 -10.62
N ALA A 54 7.94 2.41 -10.67
CA ALA A 54 7.31 2.87 -11.88
C ALA A 54 8.33 3.04 -13.03
N ASP A 55 9.50 3.63 -12.76
CA ASP A 55 10.59 3.76 -13.74
C ASP A 55 11.10 2.40 -14.21
N ARG A 56 11.28 1.44 -13.29
CA ARG A 56 11.69 0.06 -13.62
C ARG A 56 10.64 -0.67 -14.45
N LEU A 57 9.37 -0.54 -14.11
CA LEU A 57 8.26 -1.18 -14.80
C LEU A 57 8.09 -0.60 -16.21
N VAL A 58 8.18 0.72 -16.38
CA VAL A 58 8.18 1.38 -17.70
C VAL A 58 9.32 0.86 -18.57
N SER A 59 10.51 0.70 -17.99
CA SER A 59 11.70 0.24 -18.71
C SER A 59 11.64 -1.25 -19.08
N ALA A 60 11.11 -2.09 -18.17
CA ALA A 60 11.06 -3.54 -18.35
C ALA A 60 9.92 -4.01 -19.27
N HIS A 61 8.80 -3.28 -19.30
CA HIS A 61 7.58 -3.69 -19.99
C HIS A 61 7.25 -2.79 -21.17
N THR A 62 8.07 -2.82 -22.20
CA THR A 62 7.96 -1.95 -23.39
C THR A 62 6.65 -2.11 -24.18
N HIS A 63 5.90 -3.19 -23.97
CA HIS A 63 4.58 -3.42 -24.57
C HIS A 63 3.42 -2.84 -23.76
N LEU A 64 3.70 -2.41 -22.54
CA LEU A 64 2.77 -1.74 -21.64
C LEU A 64 3.10 -0.24 -21.58
N HIS A 65 2.07 0.53 -21.27
CA HIS A 65 2.15 1.93 -20.96
C HIS A 65 1.63 2.09 -19.55
N LEU A 66 2.52 2.39 -18.60
CA LEU A 66 2.16 2.73 -17.23
C LEU A 66 1.65 4.17 -17.22
N ILE A 67 0.40 4.35 -16.78
CA ILE A 67 -0.28 5.64 -16.79
C ILE A 67 -0.15 6.29 -15.42
N GLU A 68 -0.56 5.57 -14.38
CA GLU A 68 -0.56 6.04 -12.99
C GLU A 68 -0.27 4.88 -12.02
N GLY A 69 0.10 5.23 -10.79
CA GLY A 69 0.29 4.32 -9.67
C GLY A 69 -0.14 4.99 -8.36
N ILE A 70 -0.58 4.18 -7.41
CA ILE A 70 -0.97 4.62 -6.06
C ILE A 70 -0.47 3.61 -5.02
N ALA A 71 -0.12 4.10 -3.84
CA ALA A 71 0.04 3.27 -2.66
C ALA A 71 -0.93 3.71 -1.57
N LEU A 72 -1.69 2.74 -1.05
CA LEU A 72 -2.54 2.87 0.12
C LEU A 72 -1.86 2.24 1.32
N TRP A 73 -2.05 2.83 2.48
CA TRP A 73 -1.52 2.31 3.73
C TRP A 73 -2.54 2.44 4.86
N GLU A 74 -2.52 1.49 5.79
CA GLU A 74 -3.39 1.51 6.94
C GLU A 74 -3.01 2.66 7.89
N GLN A 75 -3.97 3.53 8.16
CA GLN A 75 -3.88 4.63 9.12
C GLN A 75 -5.16 4.68 9.94
N GLU A 76 -5.03 4.47 11.26
CA GLU A 76 -6.15 4.52 12.21
C GLU A 76 -7.34 3.62 11.83
N GLY A 77 -7.06 2.45 11.23
CA GLY A 77 -8.05 1.48 10.77
C GLY A 77 -8.71 1.82 9.43
N GLN A 78 -8.15 2.76 8.68
CA GLN A 78 -8.58 3.11 7.32
C GLN A 78 -7.39 3.04 6.36
N TYR A 79 -7.60 2.56 5.14
CA TYR A 79 -6.56 2.59 4.11
C TYR A 79 -6.63 3.92 3.37
N LEU A 80 -5.57 4.72 3.50
CA LEU A 80 -5.48 6.06 2.92
C LEU A 80 -4.34 6.12 1.91
N PRO A 81 -4.49 6.94 0.84
CA PRO A 81 -3.42 7.15 -0.12
C PRO A 81 -2.28 7.91 0.52
N ILE A 82 -1.08 7.34 0.43
CA ILE A 82 0.15 7.94 0.98
C ILE A 82 1.19 8.26 -0.11
N ALA A 83 1.05 7.66 -1.30
CA ALA A 83 1.92 7.93 -2.44
C ALA A 83 1.17 7.83 -3.76
N LEU A 84 1.60 8.63 -4.74
CA LEU A 84 1.05 8.70 -6.09
C LEU A 84 2.17 8.81 -7.11
N TRP A 85 2.02 8.11 -8.23
CA TRP A 85 2.93 8.23 -9.37
C TRP A 85 2.15 8.43 -10.67
N PRO A 86 2.55 9.37 -11.53
CA PRO A 86 3.46 10.47 -11.19
C PRO A 86 2.86 11.30 -10.03
N SER A 87 3.67 12.10 -9.33
CA SER A 87 3.24 12.84 -8.13
C SER A 87 2.00 13.75 -8.30
N GLN A 88 1.68 14.09 -9.55
CA GLN A 88 0.53 14.90 -9.97
C GLN A 88 -0.69 14.08 -10.44
N ALA A 89 -0.64 12.75 -10.33
CA ALA A 89 -1.74 11.87 -10.66
C ALA A 89 -2.97 12.13 -9.79
N ASP A 90 -4.16 11.87 -10.32
CA ASP A 90 -5.40 11.97 -9.54
C ASP A 90 -5.60 10.73 -8.65
N GLY A 91 -5.22 9.55 -9.14
CA GLY A 91 -5.25 8.30 -8.38
C GLY A 91 -6.67 7.78 -8.06
N VAL A 92 -7.72 8.57 -8.30
CA VAL A 92 -9.12 8.21 -8.02
C VAL A 92 -9.53 6.92 -8.72
N GLY A 93 -9.13 6.73 -9.98
CA GLY A 93 -9.42 5.52 -10.75
C GLY A 93 -8.73 4.25 -10.24
N LEU A 94 -7.74 4.38 -9.35
CA LEU A 94 -6.99 3.27 -8.78
C LEU A 94 -7.42 2.88 -7.37
N LEU A 95 -8.22 3.71 -6.69
CA LEU A 95 -8.72 3.42 -5.36
C LEU A 95 -9.53 2.12 -5.33
N ASP A 96 -10.42 1.93 -6.30
CA ASP A 96 -11.26 0.73 -6.39
C ASP A 96 -10.43 -0.54 -6.65
N VAL A 97 -9.32 -0.42 -7.39
CA VAL A 97 -8.42 -1.55 -7.68
C VAL A 97 -7.62 -1.92 -6.43
N ALA A 98 -7.06 -0.93 -5.75
CA ALA A 98 -6.33 -1.13 -4.50
C ALA A 98 -7.25 -1.73 -3.43
N ASN A 99 -8.46 -1.21 -3.28
CA ASN A 99 -9.47 -1.74 -2.35
C ASN A 99 -9.85 -3.19 -2.67
N GLN A 100 -10.05 -3.55 -3.93
CA GLN A 100 -10.29 -4.95 -4.31
C GLN A 100 -9.10 -5.84 -3.95
N SER A 101 -7.87 -5.34 -4.08
CA SER A 101 -6.67 -6.08 -3.70
C SER A 101 -6.58 -6.28 -2.18
N LEU A 102 -6.92 -5.25 -1.40
CA LEU A 102 -7.00 -5.29 0.06
C LEU A 102 -8.05 -6.32 0.51
N GLU A 103 -9.27 -6.23 -0.03
CA GLU A 103 -10.38 -7.14 0.29
C GLU A 103 -10.08 -8.59 -0.07
N ALA A 104 -9.41 -8.80 -1.21
CA ALA A 104 -9.07 -10.14 -1.66
C ALA A 104 -7.80 -10.70 -0.97
N ALA A 105 -7.01 -9.85 -0.31
CA ALA A 105 -5.68 -10.17 0.22
C ALA A 105 -4.80 -10.91 -0.81
N GLN A 106 -4.93 -10.55 -2.08
CA GLN A 106 -4.13 -11.06 -3.18
C GLN A 106 -4.06 -10.05 -4.32
N GLY A 107 -3.13 -10.27 -5.26
CA GLY A 107 -3.09 -9.50 -6.49
C GLY A 107 -4.44 -9.50 -7.21
N VAL A 108 -4.75 -8.45 -7.95
CA VAL A 108 -5.96 -8.34 -8.76
C VAL A 108 -5.65 -7.67 -10.09
N ALA A 109 -6.37 -8.04 -11.13
CA ALA A 109 -6.35 -7.35 -12.42
C ALA A 109 -7.81 -7.08 -12.84
N VAL A 110 -8.12 -5.80 -13.05
CA VAL A 110 -9.49 -5.31 -13.29
C VAL A 110 -9.49 -4.51 -14.58
N ALA A 111 -10.48 -4.73 -15.45
CA ALA A 111 -10.64 -3.93 -16.64
C ALA A 111 -11.17 -2.53 -16.28
N ILE A 112 -10.49 -1.48 -16.77
CA ILE A 112 -10.89 -0.09 -16.62
C ILE A 112 -11.06 0.49 -18.03
N GLY A 113 -12.28 0.46 -18.54
CA GLY A 113 -12.54 0.80 -19.95
C GLY A 113 -11.82 -0.16 -20.91
N ASN A 114 -10.89 0.35 -21.71
CA ASN A 114 -10.06 -0.44 -22.62
C ASN A 114 -8.70 -0.85 -22.02
N ASP A 115 -8.42 -0.38 -20.80
CA ASP A 115 -7.15 -0.52 -20.12
C ASP A 115 -7.31 -1.41 -18.88
N ILE A 116 -6.24 -1.58 -18.10
CA ILE A 116 -6.20 -2.54 -16.99
C ILE A 116 -5.67 -1.85 -15.74
N GLY A 117 -6.45 -1.93 -14.66
CA GLY A 117 -5.96 -1.68 -13.31
C GLY A 117 -5.39 -2.95 -12.71
N VAL A 118 -4.21 -2.88 -12.12
CA VAL A 118 -3.57 -3.99 -11.42
C VAL A 118 -3.35 -3.57 -9.98
N GLY A 119 -3.78 -4.39 -9.02
CA GLY A 119 -3.56 -4.18 -7.59
C GLY A 119 -2.73 -5.31 -7.00
N TYR A 120 -1.95 -5.02 -5.96
CA TYR A 120 -1.28 -6.03 -5.15
C TYR A 120 -1.26 -5.59 -3.68
N PRO A 121 -1.62 -6.48 -2.73
CA PRO A 121 -1.63 -6.14 -1.31
C PRO A 121 -0.19 -6.16 -0.77
N ILE A 122 0.04 -5.41 0.28
CA ILE A 122 1.29 -5.39 1.02
C ILE A 122 0.98 -6.06 2.35
N VAL A 123 1.57 -7.22 2.57
CA VAL A 123 1.26 -8.07 3.73
C VAL A 123 2.41 -8.00 4.73
N ASP A 124 2.08 -7.80 6.00
CA ASP A 124 3.04 -8.00 7.07
C ASP A 124 3.37 -9.49 7.17
N ARG A 125 4.61 -9.84 6.88
CA ARG A 125 5.12 -11.21 7.00
C ARG A 125 5.88 -11.46 8.31
N SER A 126 5.72 -10.58 9.30
CA SER A 126 6.39 -10.69 10.58
C SER A 126 5.89 -11.92 11.35
N PRO A 127 6.73 -12.54 12.20
CA PRO A 127 6.28 -13.66 13.02
C PRO A 127 5.14 -13.23 13.96
N GLY A 128 3.93 -13.73 13.72
CA GLY A 128 2.75 -13.46 14.55
C GLY A 128 1.77 -12.44 13.97
N SER A 129 2.00 -11.90 12.77
CA SER A 129 1.08 -10.98 12.09
C SER A 129 -0.19 -11.65 11.53
N GLU A 130 -0.22 -12.98 11.48
CA GLU A 130 -1.26 -13.77 10.79
C GLU A 130 -1.53 -13.35 9.33
N GLY A 131 -0.57 -12.67 8.69
CA GLY A 131 -0.74 -12.14 7.33
C GLY A 131 -1.61 -10.88 7.29
N HIS A 132 -1.52 -10.04 8.32
CA HIS A 132 -2.15 -8.72 8.36
C HIS A 132 -1.77 -7.89 7.11
N VAL A 133 -2.75 -7.23 6.50
CA VAL A 133 -2.52 -6.40 5.32
C VAL A 133 -2.14 -4.99 5.79
N LEU A 134 -0.95 -4.52 5.43
CA LEU A 134 -0.44 -3.19 5.77
C LEU A 134 -0.94 -2.12 4.81
N GLY A 135 -1.18 -2.52 3.55
CA GLY A 135 -1.50 -1.60 2.49
C GLY A 135 -1.73 -2.30 1.17
N ALA A 136 -1.81 -1.53 0.09
CA ALA A 136 -1.87 -2.04 -1.26
C ALA A 136 -1.23 -1.06 -2.22
N VAL A 137 -0.62 -1.58 -3.27
CA VAL A 137 -0.21 -0.80 -4.43
C VAL A 137 -1.15 -1.10 -5.59
N ALA A 138 -1.44 -0.10 -6.39
CA ALA A 138 -2.14 -0.31 -7.64
C ALA A 138 -1.54 0.52 -8.77
N PHE A 139 -1.63 0.00 -9.98
CA PHE A 139 -1.10 0.60 -11.20
C PHE A 139 -2.15 0.57 -12.30
N TYR A 140 -2.23 1.66 -13.07
CA TYR A 140 -3.06 1.76 -14.25
C TYR A 140 -2.19 1.56 -15.48
N ILE A 141 -2.49 0.53 -16.28
CA ILE A 141 -1.70 0.16 -17.45
C ILE A 141 -2.56 0.04 -18.70
N ALA A 142 -2.02 0.51 -19.82
CA ALA A 142 -2.57 0.32 -21.16
C ALA A 142 -1.65 -0.54 -22.01
N TYR A 143 -2.21 -1.25 -23.00
CA TYR A 143 -1.39 -1.89 -24.03
C TYR A 143 -0.97 -0.87 -25.09
N ARG A 144 0.31 -0.89 -25.47
CA ARG A 144 0.80 -0.03 -26.57
C ARG A 144 0.36 -0.48 -27.96
N SER A 145 -0.12 -1.72 -28.08
CA SER A 145 -0.60 -2.30 -29.34
C SER A 145 -1.95 -2.99 -29.14
N THR A 146 -2.83 -2.80 -30.12
CA THR A 146 -4.19 -3.34 -30.15
C THR A 146 -4.28 -4.79 -30.64
N GLN A 147 -3.15 -5.45 -30.92
CA GLN A 147 -3.15 -6.83 -31.43
C GLN A 147 -3.37 -7.88 -30.33
N ALA A 148 -4.17 -8.89 -30.69
CA ALA A 148 -4.70 -9.91 -29.81
C ALA A 148 -3.63 -10.93 -29.34
N SER A 149 -3.24 -10.81 -28.08
CA SER A 149 -2.96 -11.87 -27.07
C SER A 149 -1.98 -11.33 -26.02
N ASN A 150 -2.28 -10.14 -25.49
CA ASN A 150 -1.37 -9.42 -24.61
C ASN A 150 -1.34 -9.98 -23.16
N GLN A 151 -1.98 -11.12 -22.93
CA GLN A 151 -2.03 -11.79 -21.63
C GLN A 151 -0.63 -12.13 -21.11
N ARG A 152 0.30 -12.54 -22.00
CA ARG A 152 1.69 -12.83 -21.60
C ARG A 152 2.37 -11.61 -20.99
N TYR A 153 2.20 -10.42 -21.57
CA TYR A 153 2.81 -9.20 -21.05
C TYR A 153 2.23 -8.81 -19.70
N LEU A 154 0.90 -8.94 -19.54
CA LEU A 154 0.25 -8.72 -18.26
C LEU A 154 0.74 -9.73 -17.20
N THR A 155 0.87 -11.00 -17.56
CA THR A 155 1.39 -12.02 -16.64
C THR A 155 2.82 -11.71 -16.22
N THR A 156 3.70 -11.31 -17.14
CA THR A 156 5.07 -10.89 -16.80
C THR A 156 5.09 -9.63 -15.93
N PHE A 157 4.18 -8.68 -16.16
CA PHE A 157 4.00 -7.51 -15.31
C PHE A 157 3.57 -7.89 -13.90
N LEU A 158 2.57 -8.74 -13.75
CA LEU A 158 2.07 -9.21 -12.46
C LEU A 158 3.17 -9.91 -11.65
N TYR A 159 3.98 -10.75 -12.29
CA TYR A 159 5.12 -11.40 -11.62
C TYR A 159 6.17 -10.40 -11.16
N HIS A 160 6.51 -9.42 -11.98
CA HIS A 160 7.49 -8.40 -11.59
C HIS A 160 6.95 -7.51 -10.47
N LEU A 161 5.66 -7.19 -10.49
CA LEU A 161 4.99 -6.44 -9.43
C LEU A 161 5.00 -7.23 -8.11
N GLU A 162 4.62 -8.50 -8.14
CA GLU A 162 4.65 -9.40 -6.98
C GLU A 162 6.06 -9.49 -6.35
N ASP A 163 7.09 -9.64 -7.17
CA ASP A 163 8.48 -9.67 -6.72
C ASP A 163 8.90 -8.33 -6.08
N SER A 164 8.52 -7.21 -6.70
CA SER A 164 8.83 -5.87 -6.20
C SER A 164 8.15 -5.59 -4.87
N VAL A 165 6.87 -5.97 -4.72
CA VAL A 165 6.12 -5.82 -3.47
C VAL A 165 6.66 -6.74 -2.39
N SER A 166 7.06 -7.97 -2.74
CA SER A 166 7.73 -8.87 -1.79
C SER A 166 9.02 -8.25 -1.24
N GLY A 167 9.77 -7.51 -2.07
CA GLY A 167 10.92 -6.71 -1.62
C GLY A 167 10.53 -5.63 -0.60
N LEU A 168 9.45 -4.89 -0.87
CA LEU A 168 8.92 -3.88 0.04
C LEU A 168 8.44 -4.47 1.38
N GLU A 169 7.73 -5.60 1.33
CA GLU A 169 7.28 -6.32 2.53
C GLU A 169 8.49 -6.68 3.41
N LEU A 170 9.58 -7.17 2.82
CA LEU A 170 10.82 -7.49 3.55
C LEU A 170 11.48 -6.23 4.16
N GLU A 171 11.48 -5.11 3.46
CA GLU A 171 12.00 -3.84 3.98
C GLU A 171 11.18 -3.37 5.19
N CYS A 172 9.85 -3.50 5.14
CA CYS A 172 8.95 -3.19 6.25
C CYS A 172 9.30 -4.02 7.50
N LEU A 173 9.52 -5.33 7.34
CA LEU A 173 9.98 -6.19 8.45
C LEU A 173 11.29 -5.72 9.07
N SER A 174 12.24 -5.31 8.23
CA SER A 174 13.55 -4.88 8.70
C SER A 174 13.46 -3.57 9.50
N SER A 175 12.58 -2.65 9.08
CA SER A 175 12.32 -1.39 9.76
C SER A 175 11.65 -1.61 11.11
N GLU A 176 10.67 -2.52 11.20
CA GLU A 176 10.04 -2.88 12.46
C GLU A 176 10.99 -3.59 13.42
N ALA A 177 11.81 -4.52 12.94
CA ALA A 177 12.81 -5.19 13.75
C ALA A 177 13.84 -4.20 14.34
N LEU A 178 14.26 -3.21 13.54
CA LEU A 178 15.11 -2.10 13.98
C LEU A 178 14.41 -1.24 15.04
N LYS A 179 13.15 -0.85 14.83
CA LYS A 179 12.35 -0.09 15.80
C LYS A 179 12.19 -0.84 17.13
N ALA A 180 11.90 -2.14 17.08
CA ALA A 180 11.76 -2.98 18.26
C ALA A 180 13.09 -3.09 19.05
N HIS A 181 14.22 -3.21 18.36
CA HIS A 181 15.53 -3.28 18.99
C HIS A 181 15.89 -1.98 19.73
N ILE A 182 15.66 -0.82 19.09
CA ILE A 182 15.92 0.50 19.68
C ILE A 182 15.01 0.75 20.88
N SER A 183 13.73 0.35 20.79
CA SER A 183 12.78 0.47 21.90
C SER A 183 13.20 -0.37 23.11
N THR A 184 13.63 -1.61 22.88
CA THR A 184 14.13 -2.49 23.95
C THR A 184 15.38 -1.92 24.61
N GLN A 185 16.27 -1.29 23.83
CA GLN A 185 17.47 -0.65 24.33
C GLN A 185 17.14 0.58 25.20
N GLN A 186 16.25 1.47 24.74
CA GLN A 186 15.78 2.62 25.51
C GLN A 186 15.07 2.22 26.81
N GLN A 187 14.27 1.15 26.77
CA GLN A 187 13.60 0.63 27.95
C GLN A 187 14.61 0.06 28.96
N SER A 188 15.66 -0.62 28.49
CA SER A 188 16.74 -1.13 29.34
C SER A 188 17.59 -0.02 29.99
N ASP A 189 17.77 1.10 29.31
CA ASP A 189 18.47 2.27 29.86
C ASP A 189 17.60 3.06 30.85
N PHE A 190 16.28 3.03 30.69
CA PHE A 190 15.33 3.62 31.65
C PHE A 190 15.34 2.90 33.02
N PHE A 191 15.54 1.58 33.04
CA PHE A 191 15.62 0.81 34.30
C PHE A 191 17.00 0.83 34.98
N ARG A 192 17.96 1.60 34.44
CA ARG A 192 19.32 1.75 35.00
C ARG A 192 19.51 3.01 35.86
N PHE A 193 18.48 3.82 36.06
CA PHE A 193 18.44 4.97 36.97
C PHE A 193 17.41 4.77 38.09
#